data_AF-A0A7C3ZSR4-F1
#
_entry.id   AF-A0A7C3ZSR4-F1
#
_cell.length_a   1.000
_cell.length_b   1.000
_cell.length_c   1.000
_cell.angle_alpha   90.00
_cell.angle_beta   90.00
_cell.angle_gamma   90.00
#
_symmetry.space_group_name_H-M   'P 1'
#
loop_
_entity.id
_entity.type
_entity.pdbx_description
1 polymer ?
#
loop_
_entity_poly.entity_id
_entity_poly.type
_entity_poly.pdbx_seq_one_letter_code
_entity_poly.pdbx_strand_id
1 'polypeptide(L)'
;MLLIIPSAFAFGIKPAQQTLLFEPNLAFEGQFDIVRDAEGPGVAVLSLDGGLADYITFPQNEIPLSGIAQSIRYSLKLPETLPPGTHVGKIIVHEQSEATGFINSRVKITYKVLVTVPGEIPVTAEVVNPTIIELRPSAFIERTPSVTLNDRGLVLASLIALAGTLLIYAILILQKR
;
A
#
# COMPACT_ATOMS: atom_id res chain seq x y z
N MET A 1 36.53 10.68 5.75
CA MET A 1 35.71 9.86 6.66
C MET A 1 34.26 10.24 6.41
N LEU A 2 33.46 9.32 5.86
CA LEU A 2 32.04 9.57 5.57
C LEU A 2 31.23 9.14 6.80
N LEU A 3 30.58 10.10 7.46
CA LEU A 3 29.68 9.83 8.59
C LEU A 3 28.26 9.68 8.04
N ILE A 4 27.74 8.46 8.01
CA ILE A 4 26.33 8.19 7.72
C ILE A 4 25.63 8.10 9.07
N ILE A 5 24.78 9.08 9.39
CA ILE A 5 23.93 9.03 10.59
C ILE A 5 22.59 8.38 10.15
N PRO A 6 22.26 7.18 10.64
CA PRO A 6 20.97 6.57 10.34
C PRO A 6 19.89 7.20 11.24
N SER A 7 19.24 8.25 10.77
CA SER A 7 17.97 8.71 11.34
C SER A 7 16.83 8.16 10.47
N ALA A 8 16.39 6.94 10.75
CA ALA A 8 15.12 6.44 10.22
C ALA A 8 14.03 6.89 11.18
N PHE A 9 13.00 7.55 10.66
CA PHE A 9 11.77 7.87 11.36
C PHE A 9 10.67 7.02 10.74
N ALA A 10 10.03 6.17 11.52
CA ALA A 10 8.98 5.27 11.09
C ALA A 10 7.66 5.77 11.64
N PHE A 11 6.73 6.08 10.74
CA PHE A 11 5.34 6.37 11.05
C PHE A 11 4.46 5.60 10.07
N GLY A 12 3.67 4.66 10.59
CA GLY A 12 2.95 3.67 9.80
C GLY A 12 1.57 3.35 10.35
N ILE A 13 0.80 2.57 9.57
CA ILE A 13 -0.55 2.11 9.93
C ILE A 13 -0.65 0.60 9.72
N LYS A 14 -1.39 -0.07 10.61
CA LYS A 14 -1.73 -1.49 10.50
C LYS A 14 -3.18 -1.75 10.94
N PRO A 15 -3.97 -2.54 10.18
CA PRO A 15 -3.70 -2.95 8.80
C PRO A 15 -3.73 -1.76 7.84
N ALA A 16 -3.19 -1.89 6.63
CA ALA A 16 -3.18 -0.80 5.65
C ALA A 16 -4.57 -0.50 5.05
N GLN A 17 -5.46 -1.48 5.05
CA GLN A 17 -6.82 -1.35 4.53
C GLN A 17 -7.78 -2.35 5.18
N GLN A 18 -9.07 -2.06 5.05
CA GLN A 18 -10.17 -2.92 5.41
C GLN A 18 -11.11 -3.06 4.22
N THR A 19 -11.55 -4.28 3.93
CA THR A 19 -12.54 -4.56 2.89
C THR A 19 -13.82 -5.06 3.55
N LEU A 20 -14.96 -4.56 3.10
CA LEU A 20 -16.30 -4.91 3.56
C LEU A 20 -17.19 -5.21 2.36
N LEU A 21 -18.13 -6.13 2.53
CA LEU A 21 -19.23 -6.31 1.59
C LEU A 21 -20.34 -5.32 1.96
N PHE A 22 -20.98 -4.73 0.95
CA PHE A 22 -22.10 -3.81 1.19
C PHE A 22 -23.30 -4.56 1.75
N GLU A 23 -23.83 -4.04 2.86
CA GLU A 23 -25.14 -4.40 3.40
C GLU A 23 -25.94 -3.10 3.61
N PRO A 24 -27.23 -3.04 3.20
CA PRO A 24 -28.06 -1.86 3.42
C PRO A 24 -28.11 -1.47 4.90
N ASN A 25 -27.91 -0.17 5.19
CA ASN A 25 -27.90 0.37 6.56
C ASN A 25 -26.85 -0.26 7.49
N LEU A 26 -25.76 -0.83 6.95
CA LEU A 26 -24.68 -1.39 7.75
C LEU A 26 -24.09 -0.32 8.68
N ALA A 27 -24.09 -0.62 9.98
CA ALA A 27 -23.33 0.10 10.98
C ALA A 27 -22.12 -0.76 11.39
N PHE A 28 -20.92 -0.30 11.05
CA PHE A 28 -19.68 -1.01 11.30
C PHE A 28 -18.75 -0.16 12.17
N GLU A 29 -18.22 -0.75 13.24
CA GLU A 29 -17.18 -0.15 14.07
C GLU A 29 -15.85 -0.79 13.72
N GLY A 30 -14.95 0.01 13.14
CA GLY A 30 -13.62 -0.42 12.73
C GLY A 30 -12.52 0.14 13.63
N GLN A 31 -11.35 -0.48 13.53
CA GLN A 31 -10.14 0.02 14.17
C GLN A 31 -8.90 -0.22 13.31
N PHE A 32 -7.94 0.68 13.44
CA PHE A 32 -6.60 0.53 12.91
C PHE A 32 -5.58 1.10 13.91
N ASP A 33 -4.36 0.61 13.85
CA ASP A 33 -3.26 1.05 14.70
C ASP A 33 -2.36 1.99 13.91
N ILE A 34 -1.99 3.11 14.54
CA ILE A 34 -0.81 3.88 14.14
C ILE A 34 0.38 3.29 14.89
N VAL A 35 1.48 3.06 14.18
CA VAL A 35 2.76 2.60 14.75
C VAL A 35 3.83 3.64 14.45
N ARG A 36 4.63 4.00 15.45
CA ARG A 36 5.75 4.93 15.30
C ARG A 36 6.97 4.51 16.11
N ASP A 37 8.17 4.90 15.67
CA ASP A 37 9.43 4.64 16.38
C ASP A 37 9.84 5.78 17.33
N ALA A 38 9.15 6.92 17.28
CA ALA A 38 9.52 8.10 18.05
C ALA A 38 9.10 8.03 19.52
N GLU A 39 10.05 8.28 20.42
CA GLU A 39 9.77 8.64 21.81
C GLU A 39 9.42 10.13 21.89
N GLY A 40 8.30 10.46 22.56
CA GLY A 40 7.89 11.85 22.80
C GLY A 40 6.43 12.15 22.42
N PRO A 41 5.86 13.27 22.88
CA PRO A 41 4.48 13.63 22.56
C PRO A 41 4.32 13.96 21.08
N GLY A 42 3.21 13.54 20.49
CA GLY A 42 2.80 13.91 19.13
C GLY A 42 1.29 13.92 19.04
N VAL A 43 0.74 14.60 18.03
CA VAL A 43 -0.70 14.62 17.77
C VAL A 43 -0.96 14.08 16.37
N ALA A 44 -1.82 13.08 16.26
CA ALA A 44 -2.35 12.61 14.99
C ALA A 44 -3.61 13.39 14.64
N VAL A 45 -3.61 14.04 13.48
CA VAL A 45 -4.78 14.73 12.92
C VAL A 45 -5.40 13.86 11.84
N LEU A 46 -6.69 13.55 12.00
CA LEU A 46 -7.46 12.72 11.09
C LEU A 46 -8.24 13.56 10.10
N SER A 47 -8.29 13.09 8.86
CA SER A 47 -9.10 13.66 7.78
C SER A 47 -9.68 12.55 6.90
N LEU A 48 -10.76 12.86 6.20
CA LEU A 48 -11.47 11.92 5.32
C LEU A 48 -11.36 12.38 3.86
N ASP A 49 -11.23 11.42 2.96
CA ASP A 49 -11.28 11.62 1.51
C ASP A 49 -11.94 10.41 0.83
N GLY A 50 -12.38 10.59 -0.42
CA GLY A 50 -12.97 9.54 -1.24
C GLY A 50 -14.50 9.43 -1.12
N GLY A 51 -15.07 8.51 -1.90
CA GLY A 51 -16.53 8.37 -2.05
C GLY A 51 -17.27 7.85 -0.81
N LEU A 52 -16.55 7.39 0.21
CA LEU A 52 -17.14 6.99 1.49
C LEU A 52 -16.88 7.99 2.64
N ALA A 53 -16.30 9.16 2.36
CA ALA A 53 -15.93 10.13 3.40
C ALA A 53 -17.13 10.54 4.26
N ASP A 54 -18.28 10.80 3.65
CA ASP A 54 -19.48 11.27 4.36
C ASP A 54 -20.14 10.19 5.25
N TYR A 55 -19.74 8.93 5.09
CA TYR A 55 -20.28 7.80 5.86
C TYR A 55 -19.35 7.36 6.99
N ILE A 56 -18.13 7.89 7.05
CA ILE A 56 -17.14 7.56 8.08
C ILE A 56 -17.11 8.68 9.11
N THR A 57 -17.09 8.31 10.38
CA THR A 57 -17.01 9.26 11.50
C THR A 57 -15.99 8.82 12.54
N PHE A 58 -15.40 9.80 13.22
CA PHE A 58 -14.49 9.59 14.34
C PHE A 58 -15.07 10.21 15.60
N PRO A 59 -14.75 9.66 16.78
CA PRO A 59 -15.05 10.33 18.05
C PRO A 59 -14.32 11.67 18.18
N GLN A 60 -13.09 11.76 17.65
CA GLN A 60 -12.19 12.90 17.74
C GLN A 60 -11.32 12.97 16.49
N ASN A 61 -11.01 14.18 16.02
CA ASN A 61 -10.14 14.40 14.86
C ASN A 61 -8.67 14.60 15.22
N GLU A 62 -8.39 14.96 16.48
CA GLU A 62 -7.04 15.10 17.02
C GLU A 62 -6.84 14.06 18.10
N ILE A 63 -5.83 13.20 17.92
CA ILE A 63 -5.56 12.09 18.82
C ILE A 63 -4.15 12.25 19.37
N PRO A 64 -3.99 12.46 20.68
CA PRO A 64 -2.68 12.45 21.29
C PRO A 64 -2.05 11.06 21.14
N LEU A 65 -0.85 11.01 20.59
CA LEU A 65 -0.09 9.78 20.39
C LEU A 65 0.76 9.52 21.63
N SER A 66 0.32 8.58 22.46
CA SER A 66 1.11 8.07 23.58
C SER A 66 1.76 6.73 23.21
N GLY A 67 3.09 6.66 23.29
CA GLY A 67 3.84 5.43 23.06
C GLY A 67 4.10 5.09 21.58
N ILE A 68 4.40 3.81 21.33
CA ILE A 68 4.87 3.25 20.05
C ILE A 68 3.70 2.86 19.14
N ALA A 69 2.56 2.47 19.72
CA ALA A 69 1.37 2.07 18.97
C ALA A 69 0.11 2.64 19.62
N GLN A 70 -0.78 3.19 18.80
CA GLN A 70 -2.05 3.77 19.24
C GLN A 70 -3.16 3.29 18.32
N SER A 71 -4.17 2.65 18.91
CA SER A 71 -5.37 2.24 18.17
C SER A 71 -6.33 3.41 18.01
N ILE A 72 -6.85 3.56 16.79
CA ILE A 72 -7.85 4.55 16.39
C ILE A 72 -9.11 3.82 15.97
N ARG A 73 -10.25 4.23 16.53
CA ARG A 73 -11.56 3.70 16.20
C ARG A 73 -12.30 4.63 15.25
N TYR A 74 -13.08 4.06 14.35
CA TYR A 74 -13.96 4.78 13.45
C TYR A 74 -15.28 4.05 13.28
N SER A 75 -16.34 4.81 13.02
CA SER A 75 -17.66 4.27 12.71
C SER A 75 -17.96 4.50 11.23
N LEU A 76 -18.47 3.48 10.56
CA LEU A 76 -18.96 3.52 9.18
C LEU A 76 -20.46 3.25 9.20
N LYS A 77 -21.26 4.18 8.66
CA LYS A 77 -22.72 4.02 8.52
C LYS A 77 -23.10 4.14 7.07
N LEU A 78 -23.32 2.99 6.42
CA LEU A 78 -23.68 2.95 5.01
C LEU A 78 -25.16 3.30 4.80
N PRO A 79 -25.50 3.92 3.66
CA PRO A 79 -26.89 4.19 3.31
C PRO A 79 -27.65 2.91 2.97
N GLU A 80 -28.97 3.02 2.79
CA GLU A 80 -29.80 1.91 2.31
C GLU A 80 -29.39 1.45 0.90
N THR A 81 -28.95 2.39 0.05
CA THR A 81 -28.57 2.10 -1.33
C THR A 81 -27.22 2.74 -1.69
N LEU A 82 -26.40 2.01 -2.42
CA LEU A 82 -25.12 2.46 -2.95
C LEU A 82 -24.99 1.91 -4.39
N PRO A 83 -24.46 2.68 -5.36
CA PRO A 83 -24.31 2.17 -6.74
C PRO A 83 -23.44 0.90 -6.79
N PRO A 84 -23.69 -0.03 -7.73
CA PRO A 84 -22.81 -1.19 -7.94
C PRO A 84 -21.35 -0.78 -8.16
N GLY A 85 -20.42 -1.59 -7.65
CA GLY A 85 -18.97 -1.34 -7.79
C GLY A 85 -18.21 -1.29 -6.46
N THR A 86 -16.94 -0.88 -6.52
CA THR A 86 -16.08 -0.72 -5.34
C THR A 86 -15.98 0.74 -4.96
N HIS A 87 -16.44 1.07 -3.76
CA HIS A 87 -16.35 2.41 -3.18
C HIS A 87 -15.20 2.47 -2.19
N VAL A 88 -14.46 3.58 -2.19
CA VAL A 88 -13.26 3.75 -1.39
C VAL A 88 -13.39 4.97 -0.48
N GLY A 89 -13.30 4.73 0.82
CA GLY A 89 -13.04 5.75 1.83
C GLY A 89 -11.57 5.75 2.20
N LYS A 90 -11.01 6.92 2.40
CA LYS A 90 -9.63 7.10 2.85
C LYS A 90 -9.64 7.83 4.18
N ILE A 91 -9.08 7.20 5.19
CA ILE A 91 -8.77 7.82 6.47
C ILE A 91 -7.31 8.25 6.40
N ILE A 92 -7.10 9.56 6.34
CA ILE A 92 -5.78 10.16 6.22
C ILE A 92 -5.35 10.62 7.62
N VAL A 93 -4.17 10.15 8.02
CA VAL A 93 -3.54 10.53 9.28
C VAL A 93 -2.34 11.40 9.00
N HIS A 94 -2.32 12.57 9.62
CA HIS A 94 -1.20 13.50 9.62
C HIS A 94 -0.57 13.54 11.00
N GLU A 95 0.74 13.39 11.08
CA GLU A 95 1.45 13.69 12.32
C GLU A 95 1.74 15.19 12.42
N GLN A 96 1.27 15.81 13.49
CA GLN A 96 1.62 17.16 13.89
C GLN A 96 2.65 17.06 15.02
N SER A 97 3.91 17.32 14.66
CA SER A 97 5.01 17.49 15.62
C SER A 97 5.20 18.97 15.93
N GLU A 98 5.48 19.31 17.18
CA GLU A 98 5.78 20.68 17.64
C GLU A 98 7.24 21.11 17.35
N ALA A 99 7.91 20.47 16.39
CA ALA A 99 9.31 20.77 16.10
C ALA A 99 9.50 22.25 15.69
N THR A 100 10.27 23.00 16.48
CA THR A 100 10.59 24.43 16.28
C THR A 100 11.73 24.67 15.28
N GLY A 101 11.78 23.88 14.19
CA GLY A 101 12.85 23.93 13.19
C GLY A 101 12.48 24.67 11.90
N PHE A 102 13.49 25.08 11.12
CA PHE A 102 13.31 25.73 9.80
C PHE A 102 12.86 24.76 8.69
N ILE A 103 12.94 23.45 8.91
CA ILE A 103 12.48 22.41 7.97
C ILE A 103 11.45 21.55 8.68
N ASN A 104 10.17 21.73 8.32
CA ASN A 104 9.06 20.93 8.83
C ASN A 104 8.68 19.88 7.78
N SER A 105 9.07 18.63 8.03
CA SER A 105 8.53 17.48 7.30
C SER A 105 7.25 17.01 8.00
N ARG A 106 6.18 16.75 7.24
CA ARG A 106 4.94 16.17 7.76
C ARG A 106 4.71 14.81 7.12
N VAL A 107 4.65 13.77 7.93
CA VAL A 107 4.29 12.44 7.43
C VAL A 107 2.77 12.37 7.28
N LYS A 108 2.33 11.85 6.13
CA LYS A 108 0.93 11.56 5.81
C LYS A 108 0.84 10.09 5.46
N ILE A 109 -0.03 9.38 6.17
CA ILE A 109 -0.34 7.98 5.89
C ILE A 109 -1.83 7.82 5.66
N THR A 110 -2.20 6.81 4.88
CA THR A 110 -3.58 6.63 4.42
C THR A 110 -4.03 5.20 4.68
N TYR A 111 -5.07 5.08 5.47
CA TYR A 111 -5.82 3.85 5.66
C TYR A 111 -7.01 3.81 4.69
N LYS A 112 -7.25 2.69 4.04
CA LYS A 112 -8.36 2.55 3.07
C LYS A 112 -9.48 1.68 3.61
N VAL A 113 -10.71 2.14 3.48
CA VAL A 113 -11.92 1.35 3.69
C VAL A 113 -12.54 1.10 2.31
N LEU A 114 -12.59 -0.15 1.89
CA LEU A 114 -13.18 -0.58 0.63
C LEU A 114 -14.52 -1.23 0.90
N VAL A 115 -15.57 -0.77 0.21
CA VAL A 115 -16.90 -1.38 0.27
C VAL A 115 -17.26 -1.86 -1.13
N THR A 116 -17.49 -3.16 -1.26
CA THR A 116 -17.88 -3.78 -2.54
C THR A 116 -19.38 -3.98 -2.57
N VAL A 117 -20.05 -3.36 -3.53
CA VAL A 117 -21.49 -3.56 -3.79
C VAL A 117 -21.63 -4.58 -4.92
N PRO A 118 -22.25 -5.75 -4.67
CA PRO A 118 -22.51 -6.71 -5.71
C PRO A 118 -23.49 -6.14 -6.74
N GLY A 119 -23.20 -6.35 -8.01
CA GLY A 119 -24.05 -5.96 -9.12
C GLY A 119 -23.31 -6.17 -10.43
N GLU A 120 -24.06 -6.33 -11.51
CA GLU A 120 -23.46 -6.35 -12.84
C GLU A 120 -22.87 -4.95 -13.09
N ILE A 121 -21.54 -4.88 -13.20
CA ILE A 121 -20.93 -3.69 -13.81
C ILE A 121 -21.49 -3.70 -15.23
N PRO A 122 -22.26 -2.68 -15.67
CA PRO A 122 -22.63 -2.60 -17.06
C PRO A 122 -21.30 -2.49 -17.80
N VAL A 123 -20.90 -3.58 -18.45
CA VAL A 123 -19.77 -3.57 -19.37
C VAL A 123 -20.23 -2.61 -20.45
N THR A 124 -19.87 -1.34 -20.28
CA THR A 124 -19.98 -0.37 -21.34
C THR A 124 -18.98 -0.89 -22.33
N ALA A 125 -19.47 -1.67 -23.30
CA ALA A 125 -18.70 -2.05 -24.45
C ALA A 125 -18.32 -0.73 -25.09
N GLU A 126 -17.19 -0.19 -24.68
CA GLU A 126 -16.50 0.86 -25.40
C GLU A 126 -16.34 0.22 -26.78
N VAL A 127 -17.16 0.69 -27.72
CA VAL A 127 -17.03 0.34 -29.12
C VAL A 127 -15.67 0.89 -29.47
N VAL A 128 -14.65 0.07 -29.28
CA VAL A 128 -13.31 0.26 -29.82
C VAL A 128 -13.57 0.28 -31.30
N ASN A 129 -13.87 1.46 -31.82
CA ASN A 129 -13.97 1.72 -33.24
C ASN A 129 -12.56 1.42 -33.72
N PRO A 130 -12.31 0.27 -34.37
CA PRO A 130 -10.97 -0.03 -34.82
C PRO A 130 -10.75 0.99 -35.94
N THR A 131 -10.10 2.09 -35.60
CA THR A 131 -9.51 2.95 -36.62
C THR A 131 -8.57 2.00 -37.33
N ILE A 132 -8.97 1.57 -38.52
CA ILE A 132 -8.15 0.77 -39.41
C ILE A 132 -6.91 1.63 -39.63
N ILE A 133 -5.85 1.33 -38.90
CA ILE A 133 -4.53 1.86 -39.20
C ILE A 133 -4.19 1.21 -40.53
N GLU A 134 -4.39 1.93 -41.63
CA GLU A 134 -3.77 1.57 -42.90
C GLU A 134 -2.27 1.48 -42.64
N LEU A 135 -1.79 0.25 -42.45
CA LEU A 135 -0.38 -0.07 -42.37
C LEU A 135 0.21 0.28 -43.74
N ARG A 136 0.73 1.51 -43.87
CA ARG A 136 1.65 1.82 -44.95
C ARG A 136 2.83 0.86 -44.80
N PRO A 137 3.16 0.03 -45.81
CA PRO A 137 4.29 -0.86 -45.73
C PRO A 137 5.58 -0.03 -45.78
N SER A 138 6.05 0.42 -44.62
CA SER A 138 7.42 0.89 -44.46
C SER A 138 8.33 -0.34 -44.37
N ALA A 139 9.25 -0.43 -45.33
CA ALA A 139 10.21 -1.50 -45.54
C ALA A 139 10.75 -2.11 -44.23
N PHE A 140 10.36 -3.35 -43.98
CA PHE A 140 10.92 -4.21 -42.95
C PHE A 140 12.31 -4.67 -43.42
N ILE A 141 13.36 -4.00 -42.92
CA ILE A 141 14.73 -4.50 -43.08
C ILE A 141 14.98 -5.51 -41.96
N GLU A 142 14.95 -6.79 -42.31
CA GLU A 142 15.44 -7.87 -41.47
C GLU A 142 16.92 -7.63 -41.17
N ARG A 143 17.22 -7.18 -39.96
CA ARG A 143 18.53 -7.41 -39.35
C ARG A 143 18.37 -8.55 -38.36
N THR A 144 18.71 -9.76 -38.79
CA THR A 144 18.92 -10.90 -37.90
C THR A 144 20.21 -10.67 -37.11
N PRO A 145 20.16 -10.54 -35.77
CA PRO A 145 21.37 -10.61 -34.96
C PRO A 145 21.79 -12.08 -34.86
N SER A 146 22.92 -12.44 -35.46
CA SER A 146 23.61 -13.70 -35.17
C SER A 146 24.23 -13.59 -33.77
N VAL A 147 23.58 -14.22 -32.79
CA VAL A 147 24.16 -14.39 -31.45
C VAL A 147 24.95 -15.69 -31.45
N THR A 148 26.28 -15.58 -31.43
CA THR A 148 27.19 -16.69 -31.12
C THR A 148 27.21 -16.91 -29.62
N LEU A 149 26.58 -18.01 -29.17
CA LEU A 149 26.68 -18.52 -27.80
C LEU A 149 28.11 -19.05 -27.58
N ASN A 150 28.87 -18.39 -26.71
CA ASN A 150 30.17 -18.86 -26.25
C ASN A 150 29.96 -19.84 -25.08
N ASP A 151 30.45 -21.07 -25.23
CA ASP A 151 30.26 -22.25 -24.37
C ASP A 151 30.83 -22.18 -22.94
N ARG A 152 31.07 -20.97 -22.40
CA ARG A 152 31.67 -20.76 -21.07
C ARG A 152 30.68 -20.32 -19.98
N GLY A 153 29.41 -20.09 -20.34
CA GLY A 153 28.37 -19.63 -19.40
C GLY A 153 27.64 -20.73 -18.62
N LEU A 154 27.72 -22.00 -19.04
CA LEU A 154 26.89 -23.06 -18.46
C LEU A 154 27.43 -23.63 -17.14
N VAL A 155 28.68 -23.35 -16.78
CA VAL A 155 29.32 -23.93 -15.58
C VAL A 155 29.13 -23.06 -14.33
N LEU A 156 28.81 -21.77 -14.47
CA LEU A 156 28.59 -20.90 -13.30
C LEU A 156 27.20 -21.05 -12.67
N ALA A 157 26.19 -21.45 -13.44
CA ALA A 157 24.82 -21.55 -12.93
C ALA A 157 24.63 -22.72 -11.93
N SER A 158 25.43 -23.79 -12.05
CA SER A 158 25.35 -24.96 -11.17
C SER A 158 26.13 -24.82 -9.86
N LEU A 159 27.13 -23.92 -9.78
CA LEU A 159 27.90 -23.71 -8.54
C LEU A 159 27.12 -22.88 -7.50
N ILE A 160 26.27 -21.95 -7.94
CA ILE A 160 25.50 -21.07 -7.04
C ILE A 160 24.37 -21.85 -6.35
N ALA A 161 23.82 -22.87 -7.00
CA ALA A 161 22.78 -23.73 -6.42
C ALA A 161 23.29 -24.64 -5.29
N LEU A 162 24.58 -25.00 -5.27
CA LEU A 162 25.13 -25.90 -4.24
C LEU A 162 25.53 -25.16 -2.96
N ALA A 163 25.92 -23.89 -3.04
CA ALA A 163 26.34 -23.09 -1.88
C ALA A 163 25.14 -22.65 -1.00
N GLY A 164 23.98 -22.40 -1.60
CA GLY A 164 22.77 -21.99 -0.85
C GLY A 164 22.24 -23.07 0.08
N THR A 165 22.30 -24.34 -0.33
CA THR A 165 21.75 -25.48 0.42
C THR A 165 22.57 -25.81 1.67
N LEU A 166 23.88 -25.59 1.64
CA LEU A 166 24.78 -25.81 2.78
C LEU A 166 24.60 -24.76 3.88
N LEU A 167 24.27 -23.51 3.53
CA LEU A 167 24.04 -22.44 4.50
C LEU A 167 22.75 -22.66 5.32
N ILE A 168 21.71 -23.20 4.68
CA ILE A 168 20.42 -23.49 5.35
C ILE A 168 20.57 -24.61 6.39
N TYR A 169 21.39 -25.63 6.09
CA TYR A 169 21.64 -26.72 7.04
C TYR A 169 22.45 -26.29 8.27
N ALA A 170 23.41 -25.37 8.10
CA ALA A 170 24.19 -24.84 9.23
C ALA A 170 23.34 -24.01 10.21
N ILE A 171 22.35 -23.28 9.70
CA ILE A 171 21.42 -22.48 10.53
C ILE A 171 20.46 -23.38 11.31
N LEU A 172 19.97 -24.47 10.69
CA LEU A 172 19.05 -25.42 11.35
C LEU A 172 19.71 -26.23 12.48
N ILE A 173 21.02 -26.47 12.41
CA ILE A 173 21.76 -27.17 13.48
C ILE A 173 22.02 -26.25 14.69
N LEU A 174 22.16 -24.93 14.47
CA LEU A 174 22.40 -23.98 15.56
C LEU A 174 21.15 -23.69 16.42
N GLN A 175 19.94 -23.90 15.91
CA GLN A 175 18.69 -23.66 16.66
C GLN A 175 18.20 -24.85 17.50
N LYS A 176 18.97 -25.96 17.53
CA LYS A 176 18.61 -27.18 18.29
C LYS A 176 19.47 -27.42 19.53
N ARG A 177 20.23 -26.43 20.01
CA ARG A 177 20.89 -26.40 21.32
C ARG A 177 20.26 -25.34 22.19
#